data_AF-A0A350D7B8-F1
#
_entry.id   AF-A0A350D7B8-F1
#
_cell.length_a   1.000
_cell.length_b   1.000
_cell.length_c   1.000
_cell.angle_alpha   90.00
_cell.angle_beta   90.00
_cell.angle_gamma   90.00
#
_symmetry.space_group_name_H-M   'P 1'
#
loop_
_entity.id
_entity.type
_entity.pdbx_description
1 polymer ?
#
loop_
_entity_poly.entity_id
_entity_poly.type
_entity_poly.pdbx_seq_one_letter_code
_entity_poly.pdbx_strand_id
1 'polypeptide(L)'
;MRSLKVGVIIFSLMVVLVPFGGLVATAKTLYQIGGIEINEKDDFIEIAIDTTDEPLYKILQLNNPPRFVIDFLNATSGLTENEVLVDRIFIQRVRLGQYRVKPVKIVRVVIDVKESLDPRISTAGNRLVAQFPKGTGVVVSTSPPEPIKQEVEEKRKEELATEKGLEEEQVAVVE
;
A
#
# COMPACT_ATOMS: atom_id res chain seq x y z
N MET A 1 -40.10 -51.75 -55.03
CA MET A 1 -40.34 -50.30 -54.75
C MET A 1 -39.26 -49.86 -53.78
N ARG A 2 -38.19 -49.15 -54.19
CA ARG A 2 -38.06 -47.67 -54.22
C ARG A 2 -38.75 -47.05 -52.99
N SER A 3 -38.09 -46.41 -52.02
CA SER A 3 -36.96 -45.48 -52.11
C SER A 3 -36.30 -45.25 -50.75
N LEU A 4 -34.97 -45.18 -50.79
CA LEU A 4 -34.03 -44.68 -49.78
C LEU A 4 -34.32 -43.20 -49.45
N LYS A 5 -34.38 -42.83 -48.17
CA LYS A 5 -34.29 -41.43 -47.71
C LYS A 5 -33.03 -41.29 -46.87
N VAL A 6 -32.02 -40.68 -47.49
CA VAL A 6 -30.79 -40.19 -46.87
C VAL A 6 -31.15 -38.95 -46.06
N GLY A 7 -30.91 -38.97 -44.76
CA GLY A 7 -30.96 -37.80 -43.89
C GLY A 7 -29.59 -37.62 -43.25
N VAL A 8 -28.83 -36.65 -43.77
CA VAL A 8 -27.48 -36.26 -43.32
C VAL A 8 -27.62 -35.21 -42.20
N ILE A 9 -26.57 -35.09 -41.37
CA ILE A 9 -26.18 -33.93 -40.54
C ILE A 9 -26.97 -33.89 -39.21
N ILE A 10 -26.32 -33.96 -38.04
CA ILE A 10 -25.61 -32.85 -37.43
C ILE A 10 -24.45 -33.35 -36.56
N PHE A 11 -23.27 -32.87 -36.92
CA PHE A 11 -22.02 -32.92 -36.16
C PHE A 11 -22.27 -32.18 -34.83
N SER A 12 -22.40 -32.93 -33.74
CA SER A 12 -22.54 -32.37 -32.39
C SER A 12 -21.24 -31.64 -32.02
N LEU A 13 -21.19 -30.34 -32.32
CA LEU A 13 -20.18 -29.42 -31.86
C LEU A 13 -20.28 -29.34 -30.33
N MET A 14 -19.47 -30.15 -29.65
CA MET A 14 -19.23 -30.05 -28.22
C MET A 14 -18.45 -28.75 -27.96
N VAL A 15 -19.19 -27.63 -27.93
CA VAL A 15 -18.68 -26.36 -27.40
C VAL A 15 -18.46 -26.61 -25.91
N VAL A 16 -17.23 -26.96 -25.57
CA VAL A 16 -16.74 -26.91 -24.19
C VAL A 16 -16.77 -25.44 -23.82
N LEU A 17 -17.89 -25.02 -23.22
CA LEU A 17 -18.04 -23.75 -22.53
C LEU A 17 -17.05 -23.78 -21.37
N VAL A 18 -15.81 -23.39 -21.62
CA VAL A 18 -14.85 -23.09 -20.55
C VAL A 18 -15.53 -22.00 -19.73
N PRO A 19 -15.90 -22.27 -18.46
CA PRO A 19 -16.41 -21.19 -17.63
C PRO A 19 -15.24 -20.23 -17.49
N PHE A 20 -15.38 -19.06 -18.13
CA PHE A 20 -14.55 -17.91 -17.87
C PHE A 20 -14.78 -17.59 -16.39
N GLY A 21 -14.01 -18.24 -15.52
CA GLY A 21 -13.93 -17.94 -14.10
C GLY A 21 -13.34 -16.57 -13.98
N GLY A 22 -14.17 -15.54 -14.16
CA GLY A 22 -13.79 -14.17 -13.94
C GLY A 22 -13.25 -14.08 -12.52
N LEU A 23 -11.98 -13.71 -12.39
CA LEU A 23 -11.40 -13.32 -11.13
C LEU A 23 -12.20 -12.11 -10.64
N VAL A 24 -13.16 -12.34 -9.75
CA VAL A 24 -13.86 -11.24 -9.07
C VAL A 24 -12.84 -10.65 -8.10
N ALA A 25 -12.20 -9.56 -8.50
CA ALA A 25 -11.41 -8.75 -7.59
C ALA A 25 -12.34 -8.26 -6.47
N THR A 26 -12.20 -8.84 -5.27
CA THR A 26 -12.90 -8.37 -4.07
C THR A 26 -12.30 -7.02 -3.68
N ALA A 27 -12.93 -5.94 -4.12
CA ALA A 27 -12.59 -4.61 -3.66
C ALA A 27 -12.84 -4.55 -2.14
N LYS A 28 -11.79 -4.28 -1.36
CA LYS A 28 -11.92 -4.07 0.09
C LYS A 28 -12.93 -2.95 0.33
N THR A 29 -13.94 -3.23 1.15
CA THR A 29 -15.02 -2.29 1.48
C THR A 29 -14.45 -1.00 2.06
N LEU A 30 -15.05 0.12 1.69
CA LEU A 30 -14.71 1.45 2.22
C LEU A 30 -14.99 1.49 3.73
N TYR A 31 -14.00 1.82 4.53
CA TYR A 31 -14.14 2.01 5.97
C TYR A 31 -13.96 3.48 6.37
N GLN A 32 -14.29 3.82 7.61
CA GLN A 32 -14.20 5.19 8.10
C GLN A 32 -13.20 5.31 9.24
N ILE A 33 -12.56 6.47 9.36
CA ILE A 33 -11.82 6.86 10.56
C ILE A 33 -12.81 7.55 11.50
N GLY A 34 -12.99 6.97 12.69
CA GLY A 34 -14.01 7.38 13.66
C GLY A 34 -13.47 8.14 14.86
N GLY A 35 -12.16 8.09 15.12
CA GLY A 35 -11.57 8.72 16.30
C GLY A 35 -10.05 8.79 16.26
N ILE A 36 -9.50 9.79 16.95
CA ILE A 36 -8.08 9.86 17.29
C ILE A 36 -8.01 10.11 18.80
N GLU A 37 -7.34 9.21 19.50
CA GLU A 37 -7.06 9.33 20.93
C GLU A 37 -5.56 9.52 21.13
N ILE A 38 -5.20 10.43 22.02
CA ILE A 38 -3.80 10.77 22.29
C ILE A 38 -3.57 10.59 23.79
N ASN A 39 -2.77 9.59 24.13
CA ASN A 39 -2.46 9.24 25.52
C ASN A 39 -1.00 9.47 25.80
N GLU A 40 -0.71 10.31 26.77
CA GLU A 40 0.64 10.50 27.25
C GLU A 40 0.95 9.48 28.34
N LYS A 41 2.00 8.69 28.15
CA LYS A 41 2.58 7.78 29.15
C LYS A 41 3.96 8.27 29.55
N ASP A 42 4.54 7.68 30.60
CA ASP A 42 5.85 8.13 31.10
C ASP A 42 6.95 7.96 30.05
N ASP A 43 6.96 6.83 29.34
CA ASP A 43 8.02 6.47 28.38
C ASP A 43 7.68 6.78 26.91
N PHE A 44 6.41 7.01 26.57
CA PHE A 44 5.99 7.25 25.18
C PHE A 44 4.72 8.11 25.10
N ILE A 45 4.49 8.68 23.92
CA ILE A 45 3.21 9.25 23.53
C ILE A 45 2.53 8.26 22.60
N GLU A 46 1.32 7.85 22.96
CA GLU A 46 0.49 6.96 22.17
C GLU A 46 -0.54 7.76 21.37
N ILE A 47 -0.61 7.48 20.08
CA ILE A 47 -1.67 7.98 19.19
C ILE A 47 -2.43 6.76 18.69
N ALA A 48 -3.67 6.62 19.12
CA ALA A 48 -4.57 5.57 18.68
C ALA A 48 -5.59 6.14 17.68
N ILE A 49 -5.82 5.39 16.61
CA ILE A 49 -6.71 5.77 15.52
C ILE A 49 -7.76 4.67 15.38
N ASP A 50 -9.01 5.04 15.64
CA ASP A 50 -10.14 4.13 15.57
C ASP A 50 -10.75 4.16 14.18
N THR A 51 -11.05 2.97 13.66
CA THR A 51 -11.64 2.76 12.35
C THR A 51 -12.87 1.86 12.44
N THR A 52 -13.71 1.83 11.41
CA THR A 52 -14.92 0.97 11.40
C THR A 52 -14.65 -0.47 10.99
N ASP A 53 -13.48 -0.74 10.42
CA ASP A 53 -13.03 -2.06 9.94
C ASP A 53 -11.50 -2.12 10.04
N GLU A 54 -10.90 -3.29 9.84
CA GLU A 54 -9.44 -3.43 9.90
C GLU A 54 -8.74 -2.48 8.92
N PRO A 55 -7.86 -1.58 9.39
CA PRO A 55 -7.29 -0.54 8.54
C PRO A 55 -6.24 -1.11 7.58
N LEU A 56 -6.29 -0.67 6.32
CA LEU A 56 -5.19 -0.86 5.37
C LEU A 56 -4.43 0.45 5.25
N TYR A 57 -3.14 0.46 5.60
CA TYR A 57 -2.38 1.72 5.70
C TYR A 57 -0.98 1.65 5.12
N LYS A 58 -0.41 2.82 4.85
CA LYS A 58 0.99 3.03 4.47
C LYS A 58 1.61 4.08 5.36
N ILE A 59 2.89 3.90 5.71
CA ILE A 59 3.64 4.84 6.53
C ILE A 59 4.66 5.57 5.65
N LEU A 60 4.79 6.87 5.87
CA LEU A 60 5.78 7.73 5.24
C LEU A 60 6.40 8.64 6.31
N GLN A 61 7.71 8.80 6.26
CA GLN A 61 8.42 9.72 7.13
C GLN A 61 9.07 10.81 6.28
N LEU A 62 8.77 12.07 6.62
CA LEU A 62 9.30 13.24 5.94
C LEU A 62 10.26 13.95 6.89
N ASN A 63 11.36 14.49 6.37
CA ASN A 63 12.40 15.10 7.19
C ASN A 63 12.45 16.64 7.10
N ASN A 64 11.74 17.26 6.14
CA ASN A 64 11.78 18.70 5.88
C ASN A 64 10.37 19.28 5.60
N PRO A 65 9.60 19.67 6.64
CA PRO A 65 9.87 19.48 8.07
C PRO A 65 9.62 18.03 8.52
N PRO A 66 10.11 17.62 9.72
CA PRO A 66 9.87 16.29 10.28
C PRO A 66 8.37 15.99 10.43
N ARG A 67 7.90 14.92 9.78
CA ARG A 67 6.50 14.47 9.84
C ARG A 67 6.42 12.96 9.77
N PHE A 68 5.59 12.39 10.62
CA PHE A 68 5.19 10.99 10.51
C PHE A 68 3.79 10.93 9.90
N VAL A 69 3.65 10.23 8.78
CA VAL A 69 2.43 10.22 7.97
C VAL A 69 1.91 8.81 7.86
N ILE A 70 0.61 8.64 8.12
CA ILE A 70 -0.12 7.39 7.95
C ILE A 70 -1.22 7.62 6.90
N ASP A 71 -1.09 6.96 5.76
CA ASP A 71 -2.09 6.95 4.69
C ASP A 71 -3.00 5.74 4.81
N PHE A 72 -4.26 5.96 5.16
CA PHE A 72 -5.31 4.94 5.21
C PHE A 72 -5.95 4.79 3.83
N LEU A 73 -5.82 3.62 3.24
CA LEU A 73 -6.31 3.28 1.90
C LEU A 73 -7.75 2.78 1.96
N ASN A 74 -8.57 3.14 0.97
CA ASN A 74 -10.00 2.83 0.96
C ASN A 74 -10.69 3.30 2.25
N ALA A 75 -10.35 4.51 2.67
CA ALA A 75 -10.90 5.13 3.88
C ALA A 75 -11.57 6.48 3.57
N THR A 76 -12.58 6.83 4.37
CA THR A 76 -13.15 8.19 4.46
C THR A 76 -12.99 8.78 5.85
N SER A 77 -12.82 10.10 5.94
CA SER A 77 -12.88 10.78 7.23
C SER A 77 -14.32 10.77 7.74
N GLY A 78 -14.54 10.19 8.93
CA GLY A 78 -15.78 10.35 9.69
C GLY A 78 -15.74 11.51 10.69
N LEU A 79 -14.58 12.19 10.82
CA LEU A 79 -14.37 13.26 11.79
C LEU A 79 -14.73 14.62 11.20
N THR A 80 -15.40 15.45 12.01
CA THR A 80 -15.65 16.87 11.72
C THR A 80 -14.40 17.71 11.96
N GLU A 81 -13.64 17.37 13.01
CA GLU A 81 -12.38 18.02 13.34
C GLU A 81 -11.20 17.32 12.65
N ASN A 82 -10.36 18.13 12.01
CA ASN A 82 -9.27 17.67 11.15
C ASN A 82 -7.89 18.00 11.73
N GLU A 83 -7.84 18.60 12.92
CA GLU A 83 -6.59 19.00 13.58
C GLU A 83 -6.77 18.96 15.10
N VAL A 84 -5.88 18.24 15.77
CA VAL A 84 -5.79 18.16 17.23
C VAL A 84 -4.44 18.74 17.63
N LEU A 85 -4.46 19.87 18.34
CA LEU A 85 -3.27 20.44 18.95
C LEU A 85 -2.87 19.58 20.14
N VAL A 86 -1.63 19.10 20.10
CA VAL A 86 -1.07 18.25 21.16
C VAL A 86 -0.13 19.09 22.02
N ASP A 87 0.72 19.89 21.38
CA ASP A 87 1.74 20.74 22.01
C ASP A 87 2.47 20.02 23.15
N ARG A 88 2.92 18.79 22.88
CA ARG A 88 3.73 17.99 23.80
C ARG A 88 5.18 17.94 23.32
N ILE A 89 6.04 17.40 24.18
CA ILE A 89 7.51 17.45 24.10
C ILE A 89 8.02 17.41 22.66
N PHE A 90 7.67 16.38 21.87
CA PHE A 90 8.10 16.23 20.48
C PHE A 90 6.94 16.11 19.47
N ILE A 91 5.68 16.03 19.88
CA ILE A 91 4.51 16.03 18.97
C ILE A 91 3.82 17.38 19.06
N GLN A 92 3.84 18.13 17.96
CA GLN A 92 3.23 19.46 17.89
C GLN A 92 1.72 19.36 17.70
N ARG A 93 1.30 18.55 16.72
CA ARG A 93 -0.12 18.39 16.35
C ARG A 93 -0.35 17.14 15.53
N VAL A 94 -1.59 16.67 15.55
CA VAL A 94 -2.07 15.59 14.68
C VAL A 94 -3.12 16.16 13.74
N ARG A 95 -2.94 15.97 12.44
CA ARG A 95 -3.82 16.46 11.39
C ARG A 95 -4.40 15.27 10.66
N LEU A 96 -5.68 15.32 10.35
CA LEU A 96 -6.38 14.31 9.58
C LEU A 96 -7.05 15.00 8.40
N GLY A 97 -7.00 14.39 7.23
CA GLY A 97 -7.73 14.91 6.08
C GLY A 97 -7.92 13.90 4.97
N GLN A 98 -8.97 14.09 4.18
CA GLN A 98 -9.17 13.32 2.95
C GLN A 98 -8.13 13.77 1.91
N TYR A 99 -7.01 13.06 1.85
CA TYR A 99 -5.90 13.37 0.95
C TYR A 99 -6.23 13.10 -0.52
N ARG A 100 -7.02 12.06 -0.79
CA ARG A 100 -7.44 11.71 -2.15
C ARG A 100 -8.84 11.12 -2.16
N VAL A 101 -9.63 11.44 -3.18
CA VAL A 101 -11.01 10.93 -3.35
C VAL A 101 -11.13 9.97 -4.54
N LYS A 102 -10.29 10.12 -5.57
CA LYS A 102 -10.22 9.24 -6.76
C LYS A 102 -8.76 9.02 -7.17
N PRO A 103 -8.39 7.87 -7.74
CA PRO A 103 -9.22 6.67 -7.96
C PRO A 103 -9.46 5.87 -6.67
N VAL A 104 -8.55 5.99 -5.70
CA VAL A 104 -8.64 5.36 -4.38
C VAL A 104 -8.79 6.44 -3.33
N LYS A 105 -9.77 6.27 -2.43
CA LYS A 105 -9.98 7.17 -1.29
C LYS A 105 -8.88 6.97 -0.26
N ILE A 106 -8.14 8.03 0.03
CA ILE A 106 -7.08 8.04 1.04
C ILE A 106 -7.39 9.09 2.09
N VAL A 107 -7.41 8.68 3.35
CA VAL A 107 -7.33 9.59 4.50
C VAL A 107 -5.89 9.61 4.97
N ARG A 108 -5.32 10.79 5.12
CA ARG A 108 -3.97 10.99 5.60
C ARG A 108 -4.01 11.54 7.00
N VAL A 109 -3.35 10.83 7.92
CA VAL A 109 -3.04 11.33 9.26
C VAL A 109 -1.59 11.79 9.26
N VAL A 110 -1.36 13.05 9.60
CA VAL A 110 -0.04 13.67 9.67
C VAL A 110 0.23 14.04 11.12
N ILE A 111 1.30 13.51 11.67
CA ILE A 111 1.78 13.81 13.01
C ILE A 111 3.00 14.70 12.82
N ASP A 112 2.84 15.99 13.13
CA ASP A 112 3.93 16.96 13.06
C ASP A 112 4.82 16.74 14.30
N VAL A 113 6.06 16.33 14.05
CA VAL A 113 7.04 15.99 15.08
C VAL A 113 8.19 17.00 15.08
N LYS A 114 8.81 17.24 16.23
CA LYS A 114 9.95 18.17 16.34
C LYS A 114 11.24 17.59 15.76
N GLU A 115 11.37 16.27 15.77
CA GLU A 115 12.52 15.53 15.27
C GLU A 115 12.07 14.21 14.63
N SER A 116 12.97 13.56 13.88
CA SER A 116 12.70 12.26 13.29
C SER A 116 12.62 11.20 14.40
N LEU A 117 11.49 10.52 14.52
CA LEU A 117 11.22 9.50 15.53
C LEU A 117 10.93 8.17 14.85
N ASP A 118 11.29 7.07 15.51
CA ASP A 118 10.93 5.71 15.09
C ASP A 118 9.80 5.19 15.99
N PRO A 119 8.52 5.39 15.62
CA PRO A 119 7.43 4.91 16.42
C PRO A 119 7.24 3.40 16.26
N ARG A 120 6.75 2.77 17.33
CA ARG A 120 6.24 1.41 17.26
C ARG A 120 4.80 1.43 16.77
N ILE A 121 4.53 0.74 15.67
CA ILE A 121 3.19 0.64 15.08
C ILE A 121 2.61 -0.75 15.36
N SER A 122 1.39 -0.79 15.84
CA SER A 122 0.63 -2.02 16.02
C SER A 122 -0.81 -1.84 15.53
N THR A 123 -1.45 -2.94 15.15
CA THR A 123 -2.85 -2.95 14.72
C THR A 123 -3.56 -4.11 15.40
N ALA A 124 -4.72 -3.84 15.96
CA ALA A 124 -5.57 -4.84 16.61
C ALA A 124 -7.01 -4.60 16.18
N GLY A 125 -7.52 -5.47 15.30
CA GLY A 125 -8.84 -5.32 14.71
C GLY A 125 -8.99 -3.97 14.00
N ASN A 126 -9.94 -3.17 14.45
CA ASN A 126 -10.28 -1.87 13.87
C ASN A 126 -9.50 -0.69 14.48
N ARG A 127 -8.40 -0.94 15.18
CA ARG A 127 -7.60 0.10 15.86
C ARG A 127 -6.14 0.02 15.47
N LEU A 128 -5.59 1.15 15.05
CA LEU A 128 -4.16 1.34 14.80
C LEU A 128 -3.56 2.16 15.93
N VAL A 129 -2.44 1.69 16.50
CA VAL A 129 -1.75 2.38 17.59
C VAL A 129 -0.32 2.71 17.17
N ALA A 130 0.06 3.98 17.31
CA ALA A 130 1.40 4.49 17.09
C ALA A 130 2.00 4.99 18.40
N GLN A 131 3.06 4.34 18.87
CA GLN A 131 3.75 4.68 20.12
C GLN A 131 5.07 5.36 19.82
N PHE A 132 5.19 6.62 20.20
CA PHE A 132 6.38 7.43 20.00
C PHE A 132 7.19 7.51 21.30
N PRO A 133 8.40 6.94 21.36
CA PRO A 133 9.20 6.94 22.58
C PRO A 133 9.67 8.34 22.98
N LYS A 134 9.66 8.62 24.29
CA LYS A 134 10.22 9.81 24.93
C LYS A 134 11.69 9.54 25.28
N GLY A 135 12.60 9.60 24.31
CA GLY A 135 14.01 9.24 24.55
C GLY A 135 15.02 9.91 23.63
N THR A 136 16.00 10.58 24.25
CA THR A 136 17.14 11.31 23.70
C THR A 136 17.92 10.58 22.60
N GLY A 137 18.08 11.24 21.44
CA GLY A 137 19.31 11.25 20.64
C GLY A 137 19.78 9.93 20.02
N VAL A 138 19.54 9.79 18.71
CA VAL A 138 20.42 9.19 17.68
C VAL A 138 20.87 7.74 17.90
N VAL A 139 20.25 6.81 17.16
CA VAL A 139 20.83 5.75 16.28
C VAL A 139 19.70 4.75 15.98
N VAL A 140 19.28 4.40 14.76
CA VAL A 140 20.00 4.13 13.51
C VAL A 140 19.00 4.32 12.35
N SER A 141 19.41 5.00 11.28
CA SER A 141 18.78 4.84 9.95
C SER A 141 18.81 3.37 9.52
N THR A 142 17.79 2.60 9.86
CA THR A 142 17.37 1.48 9.01
C THR A 142 16.19 1.97 8.21
N SER A 143 16.52 2.50 7.03
CA SER A 143 15.60 2.71 5.92
C SER A 143 14.51 1.64 5.88
N PRO A 144 13.26 2.04 5.58
CA PRO A 144 12.16 1.10 5.31
C PRO A 144 12.60 -0.04 4.38
N PRO A 145 12.06 -1.25 4.51
CA PRO A 145 12.31 -2.30 3.53
C PRO A 145 11.61 -1.88 2.23
N GLU A 146 12.33 -1.14 1.39
CA GLU A 146 11.90 -0.92 0.02
C GLU A 146 12.11 -2.23 -0.76
N PRO A 147 11.07 -2.86 -1.30
CA PRO A 147 11.20 -4.00 -2.19
C PRO A 147 11.62 -3.51 -3.58
N ILE A 148 12.79 -2.85 -3.70
CA ILE A 148 13.26 -2.26 -4.97
C ILE A 148 14.71 -2.68 -5.31
N LYS A 149 15.43 -3.37 -4.42
CA LYS A 149 16.74 -3.94 -4.80
C LYS A 149 16.65 -5.14 -5.74
N GLN A 150 15.52 -5.85 -5.77
CA GLN A 150 15.37 -7.00 -6.67
C GLN A 150 14.87 -6.57 -8.06
N GLU A 151 14.01 -5.56 -8.15
CA GLU A 151 13.44 -5.13 -9.44
C GLU A 151 14.41 -4.30 -10.31
N VAL A 152 15.33 -3.55 -9.71
CA VAL A 152 16.36 -2.78 -10.46
C VAL A 152 17.53 -3.68 -10.91
N GLU A 153 17.88 -4.69 -10.13
CA GLU A 153 18.96 -5.64 -10.47
C GLU A 153 18.54 -6.60 -11.59
N GLU A 154 17.26 -6.97 -11.64
CA GLU A 154 16.70 -7.88 -12.64
C GLU A 154 16.56 -7.18 -14.01
N LYS A 155 16.05 -5.93 -14.03
CA LYS A 155 16.02 -5.11 -15.26
C LYS A 155 17.41 -4.82 -15.83
N ARG A 156 18.41 -4.59 -14.98
CA ARG A 156 19.79 -4.34 -15.42
C ARG A 156 20.45 -5.57 -16.05
N LYS A 157 20.05 -6.78 -15.65
CA LYS A 157 20.57 -8.03 -16.24
C LYS A 157 19.93 -8.36 -17.59
N GLU A 158 18.66 -8.02 -17.79
CA GLU A 158 17.99 -8.21 -19.09
C GLU A 158 18.50 -7.23 -20.17
N GLU A 159 18.82 -5.99 -19.80
CA GLU A 159 19.37 -4.99 -20.73
C GLU A 159 20.82 -5.35 -21.15
N LEU A 160 21.65 -5.84 -20.22
CA LEU A 160 23.04 -6.25 -20.50
C LEU A 160 23.15 -7.57 -21.28
N ALA A 161 22.13 -8.44 -21.22
CA ALA A 161 22.08 -9.67 -22.01
C ALA A 161 21.64 -9.42 -23.47
N THR A 162 20.88 -8.33 -23.70
CA THR A 162 20.40 -7.98 -25.04
C THR A 162 21.48 -7.29 -25.87
N GLU A 163 22.37 -6.50 -25.26
CA GLU A 163 23.51 -5.89 -25.97
C GLU A 163 24.61 -6.89 -26.32
N LYS A 164 24.88 -7.90 -25.48
CA LYS A 164 25.89 -8.93 -25.78
C LYS A 164 25.46 -9.96 -26.83
N GLY A 165 24.16 -10.12 -27.08
CA GLY A 165 23.64 -11.03 -28.09
C GLY A 165 23.78 -10.54 -29.53
N LEU A 166 24.04 -9.24 -29.75
CA LEU A 166 24.12 -8.67 -31.10
C LEU A 166 25.56 -8.59 -31.67
N GLU A 167 26.59 -8.77 -30.83
CA GLU A 167 27.99 -8.75 -31.27
C GLU A 167 28.53 -10.13 -31.67
N GLU A 168 27.96 -11.24 -31.19
CA GLU A 168 28.45 -12.59 -31.54
C GLU A 168 27.96 -13.09 -32.93
N GLU A 169 26.84 -12.58 -33.46
CA GLU A 169 26.34 -13.01 -34.79
C GLU A 169 27.08 -12.37 -35.97
N GLN A 170 27.87 -11.31 -35.75
CA GLN A 170 28.60 -10.63 -36.84
C GLN A 170 30.03 -11.14 -37.06
N VAL A 171 30.58 -11.98 -36.17
CA VAL A 171 31.94 -12.53 -36.34
C VAL A 171 31.94 -13.87 -37.10
N ALA A 172 30.80 -14.56 -37.20
CA ALA A 172 30.71 -15.88 -37.85
C ALA A 172 30.49 -15.86 -39.38
N VAL A 173 30.51 -14.69 -40.03
CA VAL A 173 30.29 -14.57 -41.49
C VAL A 173 31.58 -14.23 -42.28
N VAL A 174 32.73 -14.19 -41.61
CA VAL A 174 34.02 -14.02 -42.29
C VAL A 174 34.99 -15.11 -41.84
N GLU A 175 34.80 -16.32 -42.38
CA GLU A 175 35.87 -17.21 -42.84
C GLU A 175 35.32 -18.21 -43.86
#